data_AF-A0A7K2WRW3-F1
#
_entry.id   AF-A0A7K2WRW3-F1
#
_cell.length_a   1.000
_cell.length_b   1.000
_cell.length_c   1.000
_cell.angle_alpha   90.00
_cell.angle_beta   90.00
_cell.angle_gamma   90.00
#
_symmetry.space_group_name_H-M   'P 1'
#
loop_
_entity.id
_entity.type
_entity.pdbx_description
1 polymer ?
#
loop_
_entity_poly.entity_id
_entity_poly.type
_entity_poly.pdbx_seq_one_letter_code
_entity_poly.pdbx_strand_id
1 'polypeptide(L)'
;MSVHTTGEPTVVQQRGETGAAGSDFSRLSKAITAAGLMRRRPWYYAVRMSLVALSYGAAWAVFAVVGNSWWTLAVAALLAVVFGQVALVAHDVGHRQVFRLRKASERTGRIAGNLGIGMGYGWWQDKHSRHHANPNHEELDPDVNPDIFVWSQAQAREATGLPKFIGRLQAYLFFPLLTLEGFNLHVAGVRALADRTLKQRRKEGFLLFAHFALYLGALFVVLPPGKAVLFLVVHQCLFGLYLGSIFAPNHKGMPTLTGADRPDFLRRQVLTSRNVRGGWFTDLVLGGLNYQIEHHL
;
A
#
# COMPACT_ATOMS: atom_id res chain seq x y z
N MET A 1 -60.22 19.67 32.68
CA MET A 1 -60.17 18.24 33.00
C MET A 1 -60.55 17.51 31.72
N SER A 2 -59.73 16.76 31.00
CA SER A 2 -58.39 16.17 31.18
C SER A 2 -57.75 16.14 29.79
N VAL A 3 -56.59 16.79 29.59
CA VAL A 3 -55.25 16.17 29.43
C VAL A 3 -55.21 15.00 28.44
N HIS A 4 -54.75 15.32 27.23
CA HIS A 4 -54.12 14.41 26.27
C HIS A 4 -52.81 13.86 26.87
N THR A 5 -52.62 12.53 26.85
CA THR A 5 -51.32 11.89 27.06
C THR A 5 -50.87 11.24 25.76
N THR A 6 -49.91 11.89 25.10
CA THR A 6 -49.07 11.30 24.06
C THR A 6 -48.03 10.40 24.72
N GLY A 7 -48.05 9.10 24.40
CA GLY A 7 -47.01 8.16 24.84
C GLY A 7 -45.69 8.43 24.11
N GLU A 8 -44.63 8.67 24.86
CA GLU A 8 -43.26 8.73 24.34
C GLU A 8 -42.79 7.34 23.89
N PRO A 9 -42.00 7.24 22.81
CA PRO A 9 -41.36 5.98 22.45
C PRO A 9 -40.29 5.64 23.50
N THR A 10 -40.47 4.50 24.15
CA THR A 10 -39.52 3.93 25.10
C THR A 10 -38.20 3.66 24.39
N VAL A 11 -37.18 4.46 24.68
CA VAL A 11 -35.79 4.15 24.34
C VAL A 11 -35.44 2.87 25.09
N VAL A 12 -35.36 1.75 24.38
CA VAL A 12 -34.79 0.52 24.91
C VAL A 12 -33.30 0.77 25.12
N GLN A 13 -32.98 1.24 26.31
CA GLN A 13 -31.62 1.30 26.81
C GLN A 13 -31.12 -0.14 26.87
N GLN A 14 -30.31 -0.55 25.89
CA GLN A 14 -29.64 -1.85 25.93
C GLN A 14 -28.79 -1.89 27.20
N ARG A 15 -29.33 -2.61 28.19
CA ARG A 15 -28.70 -2.89 29.47
C ARG A 15 -27.40 -3.62 29.16
N GLY A 16 -26.28 -2.96 29.47
CA GLY A 16 -24.95 -3.50 29.22
C GLY A 16 -24.80 -4.86 29.89
N GLU A 17 -24.44 -5.87 29.09
CA GLU A 17 -23.90 -7.12 29.61
C GLU A 17 -22.53 -6.82 30.24
N THR A 18 -22.54 -6.59 31.55
CA THR A 18 -21.36 -6.61 32.40
C THR A 18 -20.84 -8.04 32.50
N GLY A 19 -19.87 -8.42 31.66
CA GLY A 19 -19.28 -9.76 31.71
C GLY A 19 -17.92 -9.98 31.04
N ALA A 20 -17.34 -9.02 30.33
CA ALA A 20 -15.96 -9.13 29.85
C ALA A 20 -15.30 -7.74 29.77
N ALA A 21 -14.33 -7.47 30.65
CA ALA A 21 -13.50 -6.27 30.57
C ALA A 21 -12.70 -6.27 29.26
N GLY A 22 -12.96 -5.31 28.36
CA GLY A 22 -12.22 -5.09 27.11
C GLY A 22 -13.06 -4.40 26.02
N SER A 23 -12.40 -3.71 25.09
CA SER A 23 -13.06 -3.12 23.91
C SER A 23 -13.59 -4.20 22.95
N ASP A 24 -14.50 -3.82 22.04
CA ASP A 24 -15.01 -4.71 20.97
C ASP A 24 -13.86 -5.36 20.18
N PHE A 25 -12.82 -4.56 19.85
CA PHE A 25 -11.61 -5.07 19.22
C PHE A 25 -10.89 -6.13 20.06
N SER A 26 -10.77 -5.92 21.38
CA SER A 26 -10.13 -6.90 22.26
C SER A 26 -10.87 -8.23 22.27
N ARG A 27 -12.21 -8.20 22.26
CA ARG A 27 -13.05 -9.41 22.16
C ARG A 27 -12.84 -10.12 20.82
N LEU A 28 -12.87 -9.37 19.72
CA LEU A 28 -12.63 -9.91 18.37
C LEU A 28 -11.22 -10.52 18.24
N SER A 29 -10.19 -9.80 18.70
CA SER A 29 -8.79 -10.25 18.64
C SER A 29 -8.57 -11.56 19.41
N LYS A 30 -9.21 -11.71 20.58
CA LYS A 30 -9.20 -12.98 21.33
C LYS A 30 -9.85 -14.12 20.55
N ALA A 31 -11.01 -13.88 19.91
CA ALA A 31 -11.69 -14.89 19.10
C ALA A 31 -10.86 -15.32 17.88
N ILE A 32 -10.29 -14.36 17.14
CA ILE A 32 -9.41 -14.61 15.97
C ILE A 32 -8.16 -15.41 16.39
N THR A 33 -7.56 -15.06 17.53
CA THR A 33 -6.39 -15.76 18.06
C THR A 33 -6.74 -17.20 18.48
N ALA A 34 -7.88 -17.39 19.18
CA ALA A 34 -8.36 -18.70 19.60
C ALA A 34 -8.69 -19.61 18.40
N ALA A 35 -9.24 -19.05 17.33
CA ALA A 35 -9.46 -19.75 16.06
C ALA A 35 -8.17 -20.11 15.30
N GLY A 36 -7.01 -19.63 15.78
CA GLY A 36 -5.72 -19.92 15.16
C GLY A 36 -5.45 -19.15 13.86
N LEU A 37 -6.23 -18.11 13.56
CA LEU A 37 -6.10 -17.33 12.32
C LEU A 37 -4.81 -16.49 12.29
N MET A 38 -4.23 -16.18 13.45
CA MET A 38 -2.94 -15.47 13.57
C MET A 38 -1.70 -16.40 13.44
N ARG A 39 -1.90 -17.70 13.19
CA ARG A 39 -0.78 -18.64 12.99
C ARG A 39 -0.05 -18.31 11.70
N ARG A 40 1.26 -18.10 11.77
CA ARG A 40 2.11 -17.87 10.60
C ARG A 40 2.07 -19.07 9.65
N ARG A 41 2.17 -18.79 8.34
CA ARG A 41 2.18 -19.80 7.27
C ARG A 41 3.55 -19.84 6.58
N PRO A 42 4.59 -20.43 7.21
CA PRO A 42 5.96 -20.37 6.69
C PRO A 42 6.12 -21.04 5.33
N TRP A 43 5.44 -22.17 5.09
CA TRP A 43 5.52 -22.87 3.81
C TRP A 43 4.90 -22.08 2.66
N TYR A 44 3.73 -21.47 2.91
CA TYR A 44 3.11 -20.56 1.94
C TYR A 44 4.06 -19.43 1.55
N TYR A 45 4.68 -18.78 2.54
CA TYR A 45 5.62 -17.69 2.25
C TYR A 45 6.93 -18.15 1.64
N ALA A 46 7.44 -19.34 1.99
CA ALA A 46 8.60 -19.91 1.30
C ALA A 46 8.31 -20.07 -0.19
N VAL A 47 7.19 -20.72 -0.54
CA VAL A 47 6.77 -20.90 -1.94
C VAL A 47 6.53 -19.55 -2.62
N ARG A 48 5.73 -18.65 -2.03
CA ARG A 48 5.42 -17.34 -2.62
C ARG A 48 6.69 -16.51 -2.84
N MET A 49 7.57 -16.40 -1.85
CA MET A 49 8.80 -15.64 -1.97
C MET A 49 9.74 -16.27 -3.00
N SER A 50 9.85 -17.59 -3.06
CA SER A 50 10.62 -18.29 -4.09
C SER A 50 10.07 -18.02 -5.49
N LEU A 51 8.76 -18.12 -5.71
CA LEU A 51 8.14 -17.84 -7.00
C LEU A 51 8.35 -16.39 -7.43
N VAL A 52 8.20 -15.43 -6.52
CA VAL A 52 8.44 -14.02 -6.82
C VAL A 52 9.92 -13.75 -7.12
N ALA A 53 10.85 -14.32 -6.33
CA ALA A 53 12.28 -14.19 -6.56
C ALA A 53 12.74 -14.82 -7.88
N LEU A 54 12.21 -16.02 -8.21
CA LEU A 54 12.47 -16.68 -9.49
C LEU A 54 11.90 -15.87 -10.65
N SER A 55 10.68 -15.34 -10.53
CA SER A 55 10.08 -14.48 -11.55
C SER A 55 10.88 -13.20 -11.75
N TYR A 56 11.42 -12.61 -10.68
CA TYR A 56 12.30 -11.44 -10.74
C TYR A 56 13.59 -11.75 -11.50
N GLY A 57 14.28 -12.82 -11.12
CA GLY A 57 15.51 -13.25 -11.81
C GLY A 57 15.25 -13.62 -13.28
N ALA A 58 14.18 -14.36 -13.55
CA ALA A 58 13.79 -14.77 -14.90
C ALA A 58 13.43 -13.57 -15.79
N ALA A 59 12.70 -12.58 -15.27
CA ALA A 59 12.35 -11.39 -16.05
C ALA A 59 13.59 -10.57 -16.46
N TRP A 60 14.58 -10.44 -15.58
CA TRP A 60 15.87 -9.83 -15.93
C TRP A 60 16.72 -10.68 -16.89
N ALA A 61 16.67 -12.01 -16.76
CA ALA A 61 17.33 -12.90 -17.72
C ALA A 61 16.70 -12.78 -19.12
N VAL A 62 15.37 -12.76 -19.19
CA VAL A 62 14.63 -12.51 -20.45
C VAL A 62 14.98 -11.14 -21.01
N PHE A 63 15.09 -10.09 -20.19
CA PHE A 63 15.55 -8.77 -20.62
C PHE A 63 16.94 -8.85 -21.31
N ALA A 64 17.90 -9.53 -20.70
CA ALA A 64 19.23 -9.69 -21.26
C ALA A 64 19.25 -10.49 -22.57
N VAL A 65 18.44 -11.55 -22.67
CA VAL A 65 18.34 -12.39 -23.88
C VAL A 65 17.62 -11.66 -25.02
N VAL A 66 16.53 -10.95 -24.72
CA VAL A 66 15.77 -10.18 -25.72
C VAL A 66 16.59 -9.01 -26.26
N GLY A 67 17.40 -8.38 -25.39
CA GLY A 67 18.36 -7.36 -25.77
C GLY A 67 17.75 -6.18 -26.52
N ASN A 68 18.48 -5.65 -27.50
CA ASN A 68 18.09 -4.49 -28.31
C ASN A 68 16.96 -4.80 -29.32
N SER A 69 15.79 -5.19 -28.82
CA SER A 69 14.57 -5.50 -29.58
C SER A 69 13.37 -4.75 -29.04
N TRP A 70 12.35 -4.50 -29.86
CA TRP A 70 11.09 -3.89 -29.40
C TRP A 70 10.34 -4.76 -28.40
N TRP A 71 10.58 -6.08 -28.41
CA TRP A 71 10.07 -6.99 -27.39
C TRP A 71 10.55 -6.65 -25.97
N THR A 72 11.61 -5.85 -25.82
CA THR A 72 12.04 -5.36 -24.50
C THR A 72 10.93 -4.55 -23.80
N LEU A 73 10.00 -3.94 -24.53
CA LEU A 73 8.87 -3.21 -23.92
C LEU A 73 7.82 -4.15 -23.32
N ALA A 74 7.65 -5.35 -23.89
CA ALA A 74 6.84 -6.39 -23.24
C ALA A 74 7.52 -6.89 -21.96
N VAL A 75 8.86 -6.95 -21.96
CA VAL A 75 9.63 -7.28 -20.74
C VAL A 75 9.52 -6.16 -19.69
N ALA A 76 9.44 -4.89 -20.10
CA ALA A 76 9.15 -3.77 -19.19
C ALA A 76 7.79 -3.94 -18.48
N ALA A 77 6.76 -4.34 -19.23
CA ALA A 77 5.44 -4.63 -18.68
C ALA A 77 5.45 -5.85 -17.74
N LEU A 78 6.18 -6.91 -18.09
CA LEU A 78 6.38 -8.07 -17.21
C LEU A 78 7.07 -7.66 -15.91
N LEU A 79 8.17 -6.89 -16.00
CA LEU A 79 8.90 -6.41 -14.83
C LEU A 79 8.04 -5.51 -13.95
N ALA A 80 7.10 -4.73 -14.50
CA ALA A 80 6.18 -3.92 -13.73
C ALA A 80 5.28 -4.77 -12.82
N VAL A 81 4.74 -5.87 -13.37
CA VAL A 81 3.93 -6.82 -12.60
C VAL A 81 4.79 -7.51 -11.54
N VAL A 82 6.01 -7.93 -11.89
CA VAL A 82 6.92 -8.58 -10.95
C VAL A 82 7.37 -7.63 -9.83
N PHE A 83 7.67 -6.36 -10.13
CA PHE A 83 7.96 -5.34 -9.12
C PHE A 83 6.77 -5.11 -8.19
N GLY A 84 5.54 -5.09 -8.71
CA GLY A 84 4.33 -5.05 -7.89
C GLY A 84 4.21 -6.25 -6.95
N GLN A 85 4.51 -7.46 -7.43
CA GLN A 85 4.52 -8.67 -6.59
C GLN A 85 5.64 -8.64 -5.53
N VAL A 86 6.83 -8.09 -5.86
CA VAL A 86 7.87 -7.85 -4.86
C VAL A 86 7.41 -6.84 -3.82
N ALA A 87 6.70 -5.77 -4.20
CA ALA A 87 6.13 -4.80 -3.28
C ALA A 87 5.11 -5.44 -2.33
N LEU A 88 4.24 -6.31 -2.84
CA LEU A 88 3.27 -7.08 -2.03
C LEU A 88 3.96 -8.04 -1.04
N VAL A 89 5.06 -8.68 -1.44
CA VAL A 89 5.88 -9.48 -0.51
C VAL A 89 6.56 -8.60 0.53
N ALA A 90 7.15 -7.48 0.12
CA ALA A 90 7.80 -6.53 1.03
C ALA A 90 6.81 -5.97 2.05
N HIS A 91 5.58 -5.70 1.62
CA HIS A 91 4.45 -5.30 2.44
C HIS A 91 4.18 -6.33 3.56
N ASP A 92 3.92 -7.60 3.22
CA ASP A 92 3.64 -8.65 4.20
C ASP A 92 4.79 -8.87 5.18
N VAL A 93 6.02 -8.75 4.68
CA VAL A 93 7.24 -8.79 5.49
C VAL A 93 7.28 -7.61 6.48
N GLY A 94 6.90 -6.41 6.04
CA GLY A 94 6.78 -5.20 6.86
C GLY A 94 5.75 -5.32 7.98
N HIS A 95 4.62 -5.97 7.71
CA HIS A 95 3.61 -6.33 8.72
C HIS A 95 4.04 -7.43 9.69
N ARG A 96 5.25 -8.00 9.51
CA ARG A 96 5.79 -9.11 10.34
C ARG A 96 4.92 -10.37 10.32
N GLN A 97 4.16 -10.54 9.23
CA GLN A 97 3.36 -11.73 8.98
C GLN A 97 4.23 -12.93 8.62
N VAL A 98 5.35 -12.68 7.94
CA VAL A 98 6.24 -13.74 7.42
C VAL A 98 7.16 -14.30 8.51
N PHE A 99 7.89 -13.43 9.20
CA PHE A 99 8.95 -13.82 10.14
C PHE A 99 8.53 -13.64 11.60
N ARG A 100 9.06 -14.50 12.47
CA ARG A 100 8.91 -14.34 13.93
C ARG A 100 9.75 -13.18 14.46
N LEU A 101 10.96 -13.00 13.93
CA LEU A 101 11.92 -12.02 14.42
C LEU A 101 11.82 -10.71 13.64
N ARG A 102 11.70 -9.59 14.36
CA ARG A 102 11.71 -8.24 13.77
C ARG A 102 12.90 -7.99 12.86
N LYS A 103 14.10 -8.41 13.26
CA LYS A 103 15.34 -8.22 12.48
C LYS A 103 15.29 -8.91 11.11
N ALA A 104 14.62 -10.07 11.02
CA ALA A 104 14.46 -10.77 9.75
C ALA A 104 13.50 -10.00 8.83
N SER A 105 12.36 -9.55 9.34
CA SER A 105 11.44 -8.67 8.60
C SER A 105 12.12 -7.40 8.11
N GLU A 106 12.83 -6.69 8.99
CA GLU A 106 13.53 -5.46 8.67
C GLU A 106 14.65 -5.64 7.64
N ARG A 107 15.34 -6.79 7.62
CA ARG A 107 16.38 -7.09 6.63
C ARG A 107 15.76 -7.44 5.28
N THR A 108 14.83 -8.39 5.27
CA THR A 108 14.16 -8.83 4.04
C THR A 108 13.36 -7.70 3.41
N GLY A 109 12.68 -6.88 4.21
CA GLY A 109 11.94 -5.71 3.75
C GLY A 109 12.83 -4.67 3.07
N ARG A 110 14.04 -4.43 3.58
CA ARG A 110 15.03 -3.56 2.91
C ARG A 110 15.59 -4.16 1.63
N ILE A 111 15.84 -5.47 1.62
CA ILE A 111 16.31 -6.14 0.40
C ILE A 111 15.23 -6.05 -0.68
N ALA A 112 14.00 -6.42 -0.38
CA ALA A 112 12.90 -6.38 -1.35
C ALA A 112 12.53 -4.94 -1.72
N GLY A 113 12.27 -4.07 -0.74
CA GLY A 113 11.78 -2.71 -0.93
C GLY A 113 12.81 -1.70 -1.40
N ASN A 114 14.08 -1.79 -0.97
CA ASN A 114 15.13 -0.86 -1.42
C ASN A 114 15.90 -1.44 -2.60
N LEU A 115 16.55 -2.58 -2.40
CA LEU A 115 17.42 -3.15 -3.43
C LEU A 115 16.62 -3.74 -4.60
N GLY A 116 15.50 -4.41 -4.32
CA GLY A 116 14.67 -5.06 -5.33
C GLY A 116 13.90 -4.07 -6.19
N ILE A 117 13.25 -3.09 -5.57
CA ILE A 117 12.31 -2.17 -6.27
C ILE A 117 12.50 -0.68 -5.98
N GLY A 118 13.53 -0.26 -5.26
CA GLY A 118 13.88 1.17 -5.14
C GLY A 118 12.91 2.09 -4.40
N MET A 119 11.99 1.58 -3.57
CA MET A 119 10.93 2.37 -2.89
C MET A 119 11.38 2.98 -1.55
N GLY A 120 12.29 2.33 -0.82
CA GLY A 120 12.73 2.78 0.51
C GLY A 120 11.84 2.27 1.65
N TYR A 121 12.26 1.17 2.27
CA TYR A 121 11.55 0.44 3.31
C TYR A 121 11.28 1.29 4.55
N GLY A 122 12.28 2.04 5.04
CA GLY A 122 12.11 2.81 6.27
C GLY A 122 11.07 3.93 6.14
N TRP A 123 11.05 4.63 5.01
CA TRP A 123 10.04 5.63 4.68
C TRP A 123 8.65 5.00 4.56
N TRP A 124 8.54 3.95 3.75
CA TRP A 124 7.28 3.27 3.53
C TRP A 124 6.70 2.72 4.84
N GLN A 125 7.53 2.10 5.68
CA GLN A 125 7.09 1.55 6.97
C GLN A 125 6.56 2.63 7.92
N ASP A 126 7.19 3.80 7.98
CA ASP A 126 6.71 4.93 8.79
C ASP A 126 5.35 5.44 8.29
N LYS A 127 5.30 5.79 7.00
CA LYS A 127 4.10 6.28 6.30
C LYS A 127 2.93 5.31 6.47
N HIS A 128 3.18 4.03 6.17
CA HIS A 128 2.17 2.97 6.24
C HIS A 128 1.70 2.70 7.66
N SER A 129 2.56 2.78 8.68
CA SER A 129 2.15 2.60 10.07
C SER A 129 1.21 3.72 10.54
N ARG A 130 1.42 4.96 10.07
CA ARG A 130 0.52 6.09 10.38
C ARG A 130 -0.83 5.96 9.67
N HIS A 131 -0.82 5.50 8.42
CA HIS A 131 -2.03 5.14 7.69
C HIS A 131 -2.85 4.09 8.45
N HIS A 132 -2.25 2.95 8.82
CA HIS A 132 -2.90 1.89 9.62
C HIS A 132 -3.42 2.37 10.99
N ALA A 133 -2.74 3.33 11.60
CA ALA A 133 -3.22 3.89 12.86
C ALA A 133 -4.49 4.74 12.68
N ASN A 134 -4.66 5.42 11.54
CA ASN A 134 -5.72 6.41 11.32
C ASN A 134 -6.26 6.39 9.88
N PRO A 135 -6.71 5.27 9.30
CA PRO A 135 -7.06 5.23 7.88
C PRO A 135 -8.18 6.21 7.51
N ASN A 136 -8.04 6.88 6.36
CA ASN A 136 -8.91 7.95 5.83
C ASN A 136 -9.14 9.14 6.77
N HIS A 137 -8.27 9.37 7.76
CA HIS A 137 -8.34 10.58 8.57
C HIS A 137 -7.56 11.70 7.89
N GLU A 138 -8.22 12.78 7.49
CA GLU A 138 -7.65 13.78 6.55
C GLU A 138 -6.37 14.46 7.06
N GLU A 139 -6.21 14.59 8.38
CA GLU A 139 -5.08 15.25 9.03
C GLU A 139 -4.00 14.27 9.52
N LEU A 140 -4.34 13.00 9.73
CA LEU A 140 -3.46 12.02 10.38
C LEU A 140 -2.97 10.92 9.45
N ASP A 141 -3.72 10.63 8.40
CA ASP A 141 -3.37 9.65 7.39
C ASP A 141 -2.55 10.30 6.27
N PRO A 142 -1.27 9.94 6.10
CA PRO A 142 -0.45 10.49 5.02
C PRO A 142 -0.96 10.13 3.62
N ASP A 143 -1.85 9.15 3.47
CA ASP A 143 -2.35 8.67 2.18
C ASP A 143 -3.47 9.54 1.62
N VAL A 144 -4.18 10.28 2.47
CA VAL A 144 -5.27 11.20 2.09
C VAL A 144 -4.95 12.66 2.38
N ASN A 145 -3.69 12.96 2.66
CA ASN A 145 -3.21 14.34 2.75
C ASN A 145 -3.37 15.01 1.36
N PRO A 146 -4.08 16.15 1.27
CA PRO A 146 -4.33 16.81 0.00
C PRO A 146 -3.02 17.35 -0.58
N ASP A 147 -2.55 16.69 -1.64
CA ASP A 147 -1.54 17.24 -2.55
C ASP A 147 -2.20 17.39 -3.93
N ILE A 148 -1.87 16.54 -4.88
CA ILE A 148 -2.43 16.56 -6.23
C ILE A 148 -3.87 16.03 -6.27
N PHE A 149 -4.19 15.06 -5.40
CA PHE A 149 -5.51 14.45 -5.31
C PHE A 149 -6.35 15.06 -4.18
N VAL A 150 -7.65 15.10 -4.43
CA VAL A 150 -8.69 15.50 -3.49
C VAL A 150 -9.50 14.28 -3.08
N TRP A 151 -9.59 14.03 -1.77
CA TRP A 151 -10.14 12.80 -1.21
C TRP A 151 -11.51 12.97 -0.56
N SER A 152 -11.90 14.21 -0.24
CA SER A 152 -13.20 14.53 0.34
C SER A 152 -13.83 15.78 -0.28
N GLN A 153 -15.13 15.97 -0.03
CA GLN A 153 -15.81 17.19 -0.46
C GLN A 153 -15.30 18.44 0.28
N ALA A 154 -14.81 18.28 1.52
CA ALA A 154 -14.23 19.39 2.28
C ALA A 154 -12.92 19.85 1.60
N GLN A 155 -12.00 18.92 1.34
CA GLN A 155 -10.79 19.19 0.56
C GLN A 155 -11.10 19.81 -0.81
N ALA A 156 -12.15 19.34 -1.50
CA ALA A 156 -12.55 19.90 -2.80
C ALA A 156 -12.99 21.38 -2.72
N ARG A 157 -13.65 21.77 -1.63
CA ARG A 157 -14.09 23.16 -1.39
C ARG A 157 -12.93 24.07 -1.04
N GLU A 158 -11.93 23.56 -0.33
CA GLU A 158 -10.73 24.30 0.07
C GLU A 158 -9.64 24.34 -1.01
N ALA A 159 -9.67 23.39 -1.95
CA ALA A 159 -8.67 23.28 -3.01
C ALA A 159 -8.59 24.55 -3.86
N THR A 160 -7.37 25.03 -4.07
CA THR A 160 -7.03 26.14 -4.97
C THR A 160 -5.99 25.68 -6.00
N GLY A 161 -5.74 26.48 -7.04
CA GLY A 161 -4.69 26.20 -8.03
C GLY A 161 -4.80 24.83 -8.72
N LEU A 162 -3.67 24.11 -8.75
CA LEU A 162 -3.54 22.82 -9.44
C LEU A 162 -4.43 21.71 -8.83
N PRO A 163 -4.47 21.50 -7.50
CA PRO A 163 -5.40 20.53 -6.89
C PRO A 163 -6.87 20.78 -7.26
N LYS A 164 -7.31 22.05 -7.36
CA LYS A 164 -8.68 22.39 -7.79
C LYS A 164 -8.94 22.00 -9.25
N PHE A 165 -7.98 22.27 -10.12
CA PHE A 165 -8.09 21.93 -11.55
C PHE A 165 -8.13 20.41 -11.74
N ILE A 166 -7.21 19.69 -11.10
CA ILE A 166 -7.16 18.22 -11.16
C ILE A 166 -8.41 17.62 -10.52
N GLY A 167 -8.86 18.13 -9.37
CA GLY A 167 -10.07 17.70 -8.68
C GLY A 167 -11.32 17.68 -9.58
N ARG A 168 -11.47 18.69 -10.46
CA ARG A 168 -12.59 18.76 -11.43
C ARG A 168 -12.54 17.66 -12.49
N LEU A 169 -11.34 17.21 -12.85
CA LEU A 169 -11.10 16.19 -13.87
C LEU A 169 -10.64 14.86 -13.25
N GLN A 170 -10.67 14.73 -11.93
CA GLN A 170 -9.97 13.68 -11.21
C GLN A 170 -10.41 12.28 -11.63
N ALA A 171 -11.70 12.11 -11.95
CA ALA A 171 -12.22 10.83 -12.45
C ALA A 171 -11.51 10.37 -13.74
N TYR A 172 -11.20 11.30 -14.65
CA TYR A 172 -10.51 11.02 -15.92
C TYR A 172 -8.99 10.96 -15.75
N LEU A 173 -8.44 11.79 -14.87
CA LEU A 173 -6.99 11.88 -14.63
C LEU A 173 -6.47 10.84 -13.64
N PHE A 174 -7.34 10.13 -12.92
CA PHE A 174 -6.92 9.19 -11.89
C PHE A 174 -5.93 8.14 -12.41
N PHE A 175 -6.31 7.36 -13.41
CA PHE A 175 -5.43 6.33 -13.98
C PHE A 175 -4.19 6.91 -14.68
N PRO A 176 -4.28 7.99 -15.48
CA PRO A 176 -3.11 8.69 -15.98
C PRO A 176 -2.14 9.12 -14.86
N LEU A 177 -2.63 9.67 -13.76
CA LEU A 177 -1.78 10.09 -12.65
C LEU A 177 -1.17 8.91 -11.90
N LEU A 178 -1.83 7.75 -11.84
CA LEU A 178 -1.23 6.54 -11.27
C LEU A 178 0.02 6.07 -12.04
N THR A 179 0.16 6.43 -13.32
CA THR A 179 1.40 6.14 -14.06
C THR A 179 2.62 6.90 -13.51
N LEU A 180 2.41 7.95 -12.71
CA LEU A 180 3.49 8.69 -12.05
C LEU A 180 3.86 8.08 -10.69
N GLU A 181 3.07 7.14 -10.16
CA GLU A 181 3.25 6.65 -8.80
C GLU A 181 4.55 5.85 -8.62
N GLY A 182 4.97 5.07 -9.63
CA GLY A 182 6.26 4.37 -9.58
C GLY A 182 7.43 5.33 -9.36
N PHE A 183 7.43 6.46 -10.08
CA PHE A 183 8.41 7.52 -9.90
C PHE A 183 8.29 8.22 -8.55
N ASN A 184 7.05 8.51 -8.11
CA ASN A 184 6.78 9.16 -6.83
C ASN A 184 7.36 8.34 -5.66
N LEU A 185 7.18 7.02 -5.68
CA LEU A 185 7.72 6.11 -4.68
C LEU A 185 9.26 6.15 -4.60
N HIS A 186 9.93 6.17 -5.76
CA HIS A 186 11.38 6.33 -5.81
C HIS A 186 11.83 7.68 -5.23
N VAL A 187 11.18 8.77 -5.64
CA VAL A 187 11.49 10.11 -5.17
C VAL A 187 11.26 10.22 -3.67
N ALA A 188 10.15 9.70 -3.15
CA ALA A 188 9.83 9.71 -1.74
C ALA A 188 10.85 8.91 -0.90
N GLY A 189 11.22 7.71 -1.37
CA GLY A 189 12.25 6.89 -0.75
C GLY A 189 13.62 7.58 -0.67
N VAL A 190 14.04 8.25 -1.75
CA VAL A 190 15.30 9.02 -1.78
C VAL A 190 15.20 10.27 -0.90
N ARG A 191 14.11 11.03 -0.97
CA ARG A 191 13.88 12.23 -0.13
C ARG A 191 13.95 11.91 1.36
N ALA A 192 13.44 10.74 1.76
CA ALA A 192 13.51 10.29 3.15
C ALA A 192 14.95 10.12 3.68
N LEU A 193 15.96 9.99 2.81
CA LEU A 193 17.36 9.99 3.24
C LEU A 193 17.83 11.35 3.78
N ALA A 194 17.11 12.44 3.53
CA ALA A 194 17.35 13.73 4.15
C ALA A 194 16.90 13.78 5.62
N ASP A 195 15.95 12.93 6.01
CA ASP A 195 15.49 12.82 7.40
C ASP A 195 16.56 12.10 8.26
N ARG A 196 17.08 12.82 9.25
CA ARG A 196 18.10 12.31 10.18
C ARG A 196 17.54 11.29 11.18
N THR A 197 16.22 11.24 11.37
CA THR A 197 15.56 10.29 12.26
C THR A 197 15.35 8.92 11.62
N LEU A 198 15.56 8.80 10.30
CA LEU A 198 15.42 7.55 9.57
C LEU A 198 16.38 6.46 10.10
N LYS A 199 15.80 5.37 10.59
CA LYS A 199 16.56 4.25 11.15
C LYS A 199 17.39 3.55 10.08
N GLN A 200 18.67 3.33 10.39
CA GLN A 200 19.64 2.69 9.48
C GLN A 200 19.81 3.45 8.13
N ARG A 201 19.63 4.77 8.13
CA ARG A 201 19.73 5.67 6.96
C ARG A 201 20.88 5.38 5.99
N ARG A 202 22.08 5.06 6.49
CA ARG A 202 23.24 4.70 5.65
C ARG A 202 22.99 3.43 4.84
N LYS A 203 22.39 2.40 5.44
CA LYS A 203 22.04 1.15 4.75
C LYS A 203 20.89 1.37 3.77
N GLU A 204 19.88 2.15 4.16
CA GLU A 204 18.77 2.54 3.27
C GLU A 204 19.33 3.20 2.00
N GLY A 205 20.21 4.20 2.17
CA GLY A 205 20.85 4.92 1.07
C GLY A 205 21.75 4.05 0.21
N PHE A 206 22.57 3.18 0.81
CA PHE A 206 23.41 2.24 0.05
C PHE A 206 22.56 1.30 -0.82
N LEU A 207 21.51 0.71 -0.27
CA LEU A 207 20.65 -0.22 -1.01
C LEU A 207 19.86 0.48 -2.12
N LEU A 208 19.36 1.70 -1.87
CA LEU A 208 18.70 2.51 -2.91
C LEU A 208 19.67 2.90 -4.02
N PHE A 209 20.87 3.36 -3.67
CA PHE A 209 21.90 3.68 -4.66
C PHE A 209 22.27 2.44 -5.49
N ALA A 210 22.50 1.30 -4.83
CA ALA A 210 22.78 0.04 -5.51
C ALA A 210 21.65 -0.37 -6.45
N HIS A 211 20.38 -0.23 -6.04
CA HIS A 211 19.23 -0.46 -6.91
C HIS A 211 19.30 0.39 -8.17
N PHE A 212 19.40 1.72 -8.05
CA PHE A 212 19.40 2.61 -9.20
C PHE A 212 20.62 2.37 -10.10
N ALA A 213 21.80 2.12 -9.53
CA ALA A 213 23.01 1.81 -10.28
C ALA A 213 22.88 0.49 -11.06
N LEU A 214 22.35 -0.57 -10.43
CA LEU A 214 22.15 -1.86 -11.08
C LEU A 214 21.03 -1.79 -12.13
N TYR A 215 19.91 -1.16 -11.80
CA TYR A 215 18.77 -1.01 -12.70
C TYR A 215 19.15 -0.20 -13.93
N LEU A 216 19.67 1.02 -13.75
CA LEU A 216 20.07 1.88 -14.87
C LEU A 216 21.26 1.28 -15.62
N GLY A 217 22.23 0.72 -14.89
CA GLY A 217 23.36 0.01 -15.49
C GLY A 217 22.90 -1.12 -16.42
N ALA A 218 21.99 -1.98 -15.98
CA ALA A 218 21.43 -3.04 -16.81
C ALA A 218 20.76 -2.47 -18.07
N LEU A 219 19.96 -1.41 -17.94
CA LEU A 219 19.28 -0.81 -19.09
C LEU A 219 20.25 -0.23 -20.12
N PHE A 220 21.21 0.59 -19.67
CA PHE A 220 22.13 1.29 -20.58
C PHE A 220 23.28 0.43 -21.09
N VAL A 221 23.56 -0.72 -20.46
CA VAL A 221 24.49 -1.72 -21.00
C VAL A 221 23.85 -2.54 -22.12
N VAL A 222 22.57 -2.88 -22.00
CA VAL A 222 21.88 -3.80 -22.93
C VAL A 222 21.18 -3.06 -24.07
N LEU A 223 20.66 -1.85 -23.81
CA LEU A 223 19.85 -1.09 -24.77
C LEU A 223 20.52 0.22 -25.21
N PRO A 224 20.30 0.65 -26.46
CA PRO A 224 20.61 2.01 -26.87
C PRO A 224 19.88 3.05 -25.99
N PRO A 225 20.46 4.25 -25.77
CA PRO A 225 19.93 5.22 -24.81
C PRO A 225 18.43 5.53 -24.96
N GLY A 226 17.95 5.70 -26.20
CA GLY A 226 16.53 5.97 -26.46
C GLY A 226 15.59 4.83 -26.03
N LYS A 227 15.99 3.56 -26.28
CA LYS A 227 15.20 2.38 -25.85
C LYS A 227 15.32 2.15 -24.34
N ALA A 228 16.47 2.44 -23.73
CA ALA A 228 16.64 2.37 -22.28
C ALA A 228 15.70 3.34 -21.55
N VAL A 229 15.63 4.60 -22.01
CA VAL A 229 14.70 5.60 -21.46
C VAL A 229 13.24 5.18 -21.67
N LEU A 230 12.89 4.72 -22.88
CA LEU A 230 11.53 4.25 -23.16
C LEU A 230 11.13 3.05 -22.30
N PHE A 231 12.03 2.08 -22.14
CA PHE A 231 11.84 0.94 -21.24
C PHE A 231 11.57 1.42 -19.81
N LEU A 232 12.40 2.34 -19.31
CA LEU A 232 12.27 2.88 -17.96
C LEU A 232 10.90 3.54 -17.77
N VAL A 233 10.47 4.39 -18.71
CA VAL A 233 9.17 5.05 -18.65
C VAL A 233 8.03 4.05 -18.68
N VAL A 234 8.03 3.10 -19.62
CA VAL A 234 6.97 2.07 -19.72
C VAL A 234 6.91 1.22 -18.45
N HIS A 235 8.05 0.76 -17.95
CA HIS A 235 8.14 -0.04 -16.74
C HIS A 235 7.56 0.72 -15.53
N GLN A 236 8.02 1.95 -15.30
CA GLN A 236 7.62 2.74 -14.13
C GLN A 236 6.15 3.20 -14.20
N CYS A 237 5.67 3.52 -15.40
CA CYS A 237 4.26 3.84 -15.62
C CYS A 237 3.34 2.66 -15.30
N LEU A 238 3.67 1.47 -15.79
CA LEU A 238 2.88 0.27 -15.53
C LEU A 238 3.00 -0.20 -14.07
N PHE A 239 4.17 -0.05 -13.46
CA PHE A 239 4.38 -0.36 -12.05
C PHE A 239 3.54 0.55 -11.15
N GLY A 240 3.55 1.87 -11.40
CA GLY A 240 2.71 2.83 -10.70
C GLY A 240 1.21 2.55 -10.89
N LEU A 241 0.78 2.31 -12.13
CA LEU A 241 -0.61 1.94 -12.43
C LEU A 241 -1.04 0.70 -11.67
N TYR A 242 -0.20 -0.33 -11.62
CA TYR A 242 -0.50 -1.56 -10.91
C TYR A 242 -0.63 -1.33 -9.40
N LEU A 243 0.35 -0.67 -8.77
CA LEU A 243 0.30 -0.37 -7.33
C LEU A 243 -0.91 0.49 -6.96
N GLY A 244 -1.15 1.57 -7.70
CA GLY A 244 -2.30 2.44 -7.46
C GLY A 244 -3.63 1.69 -7.58
N SER A 245 -3.72 0.75 -8.52
CA SER A 245 -4.92 -0.08 -8.72
C SER A 245 -5.13 -1.12 -7.62
N ILE A 246 -4.09 -1.48 -6.85
CA ILE A 246 -4.22 -2.37 -5.69
C ILE A 246 -4.85 -1.62 -4.50
N PHE A 247 -4.34 -0.43 -4.18
CA PHE A 247 -4.73 0.26 -2.95
C PHE A 247 -6.01 1.08 -3.09
N ALA A 248 -6.20 1.74 -4.23
CA ALA A 248 -7.30 2.68 -4.41
C ALA A 248 -8.69 2.06 -4.20
N PRO A 249 -9.00 0.85 -4.71
CA PRO A 249 -10.32 0.27 -4.54
C PRO A 249 -10.71 0.05 -3.09
N ASN A 250 -9.78 -0.12 -2.15
CA ASN A 250 -10.11 -0.50 -0.79
C ASN A 250 -10.49 0.67 0.13
N HIS A 251 -9.96 1.86 -0.13
CA HIS A 251 -10.19 3.06 0.69
C HIS A 251 -10.98 4.15 -0.03
N LYS A 252 -10.84 4.24 -1.37
CA LYS A 252 -11.50 5.29 -2.15
C LYS A 252 -13.00 5.09 -2.19
N GLY A 253 -13.73 6.11 -1.75
CA GLY A 253 -15.19 6.09 -1.63
C GLY A 253 -15.70 5.54 -0.30
N MET A 254 -14.81 5.22 0.64
CA MET A 254 -15.17 4.96 2.03
C MET A 254 -15.24 6.29 2.82
N PRO A 255 -15.96 6.33 3.95
CA PRO A 255 -15.98 7.49 4.86
C PRO A 255 -14.59 8.08 5.12
N THR A 256 -14.51 9.41 5.13
CA THR A 256 -13.35 10.18 5.60
C THR A 256 -13.64 10.77 6.97
N LEU A 257 -12.65 10.75 7.84
CA LEU A 257 -12.73 11.26 9.22
C LEU A 257 -11.93 12.56 9.33
N THR A 258 -12.39 13.50 10.16
CA THR A 258 -11.72 14.79 10.37
C THR A 258 -11.77 15.23 11.83
N GLY A 259 -10.81 16.07 12.22
CA GLY A 259 -10.77 16.70 13.53
C GLY A 259 -10.87 15.71 14.70
N ALA A 260 -11.97 15.81 15.46
CA ALA A 260 -12.22 14.98 16.64
C ALA A 260 -13.02 13.70 16.34
N ASP A 261 -13.44 13.47 15.08
CA ASP A 261 -14.18 12.28 14.69
C ASP A 261 -13.26 11.04 14.68
N ARG A 262 -13.15 10.42 15.86
CA ARG A 262 -12.27 9.28 16.11
C ARG A 262 -13.08 8.17 16.78
N PRO A 263 -13.86 7.41 15.99
CA PRO A 263 -14.51 6.21 16.51
C PRO A 263 -13.46 5.26 17.09
N ASP A 264 -13.91 4.29 17.90
CA ASP A 264 -13.00 3.30 18.46
C ASP A 264 -12.24 2.55 17.37
N PHE A 265 -11.12 1.91 17.76
CA PHE A 265 -10.19 1.29 16.82
C PHE A 265 -10.90 0.36 15.82
N LEU A 266 -11.81 -0.52 16.28
CA LEU A 266 -12.49 -1.47 15.40
C LEU A 266 -13.34 -0.74 14.36
N ARG A 267 -14.20 0.19 14.79
CA ARG A 267 -15.07 0.95 13.88
C ARG A 267 -14.25 1.79 12.91
N ARG A 268 -13.16 2.41 13.35
CA ARG A 268 -12.26 3.15 12.47
C ARG A 268 -11.68 2.25 11.37
N GLN A 269 -11.13 1.08 11.71
CA GLN A 269 -10.55 0.18 10.71
C GLN A 269 -11.59 -0.35 9.71
N VAL A 270 -12.78 -0.72 10.21
CA VAL A 270 -13.84 -1.34 9.39
C VAL A 270 -14.57 -0.33 8.51
N LEU A 271 -14.93 0.84 9.05
CA LEU A 271 -15.79 1.78 8.33
C LEU A 271 -15.04 2.53 7.23
N THR A 272 -13.73 2.75 7.37
CA THR A 272 -12.93 3.49 6.38
C THR A 272 -12.23 2.60 5.36
N SER A 273 -12.52 1.30 5.36
CA SER A 273 -11.99 0.33 4.41
C SER A 273 -13.09 -0.60 3.89
N ARG A 274 -12.84 -1.27 2.76
CA ARG A 274 -13.71 -2.32 2.24
C ARG A 274 -12.92 -3.45 1.63
N ASN A 275 -13.55 -4.62 1.58
CA ASN A 275 -13.03 -5.77 0.85
C ASN A 275 -13.52 -5.76 -0.60
N VAL A 276 -12.66 -6.24 -1.51
CA VAL A 276 -12.96 -6.46 -2.92
C VAL A 276 -12.99 -7.98 -3.17
N ARG A 277 -14.10 -8.47 -3.72
CA ARG A 277 -14.30 -9.91 -4.00
C ARG A 277 -14.01 -10.20 -5.47
N GLY A 278 -13.27 -11.26 -5.75
CA GLY A 278 -13.06 -11.75 -7.12
C GLY A 278 -12.33 -13.09 -7.25
N GLY A 279 -12.26 -13.88 -6.17
CA GLY A 279 -11.67 -15.21 -6.17
C GLY A 279 -10.14 -15.22 -6.27
N TRP A 280 -9.58 -16.38 -6.62
CA TRP A 280 -8.13 -16.64 -6.54
C TRP A 280 -7.29 -15.68 -7.40
N PHE A 281 -7.81 -15.25 -8.56
CA PHE A 281 -7.08 -14.33 -9.43
C PHE A 281 -6.96 -12.94 -8.81
N THR A 282 -8.05 -12.43 -8.25
CA THR A 282 -8.06 -11.18 -7.48
C THR A 282 -7.13 -11.28 -6.27
N ASP A 283 -7.18 -12.39 -5.53
CA ASP A 283 -6.30 -12.62 -4.37
C ASP A 283 -4.81 -12.60 -4.76
N LEU A 284 -4.47 -13.16 -5.93
CA LEU A 284 -3.10 -13.16 -6.47
C LEU A 284 -2.66 -11.76 -6.90
N VAL A 285 -3.48 -11.06 -7.68
CA VAL A 285 -3.15 -9.74 -8.25
C VAL A 285 -3.10 -8.66 -7.17
N LEU A 286 -3.98 -8.71 -6.17
CA LEU A 286 -3.97 -7.77 -5.03
C LEU A 286 -3.10 -8.27 -3.87
N GLY A 287 -2.53 -9.48 -3.96
CA GLY A 287 -1.65 -10.03 -2.93
C GLY A 287 -2.32 -10.22 -1.57
N GLY A 288 -3.63 -10.41 -1.54
CA GLY A 288 -4.45 -10.50 -0.32
C GLY A 288 -4.97 -9.15 0.20
N LEU A 289 -4.53 -8.02 -0.35
CA LEU A 289 -5.02 -6.69 0.05
C LEU A 289 -6.46 -6.41 -0.38
N ASN A 290 -7.07 -7.30 -1.14
CA ASN A 290 -8.50 -7.27 -1.39
C ASN A 290 -9.33 -7.61 -0.13
N TYR A 291 -8.70 -8.10 0.94
CA TYR A 291 -9.29 -8.24 2.28
C TYR A 291 -8.77 -7.12 3.21
N GLN A 292 -9.06 -5.86 2.85
CA GLN A 292 -8.50 -4.69 3.51
C GLN A 292 -8.96 -4.53 4.96
N ILE A 293 -10.19 -4.94 5.30
CA ILE A 293 -10.69 -4.85 6.67
C ILE A 293 -9.83 -5.72 7.59
N GLU A 294 -9.61 -6.98 7.22
CA GLU A 294 -8.77 -7.93 7.94
C GLU A 294 -7.30 -7.50 7.96
N HIS A 295 -6.85 -6.80 6.91
CA HIS A 295 -5.50 -6.27 6.85
C HIS A 295 -5.21 -5.18 7.88
N HIS A 296 -6.19 -4.31 8.17
CA HIS A 296 -6.07 -3.23 9.15
C HIS A 296 -6.28 -3.67 10.60
N LEU A 297 -6.98 -4.80 10.82
CA LEU A 297 -7.28 -5.36 12.15
C LEU A 297 -6.14 -6.22 12.70
#